data_AF-A0A4P9WIQ4-F1
#
_entry.id   AF-A0A4P9WIQ4-F1
#
_cell.length_a   1.000
_cell.length_b   1.000
_cell.length_c   1.000
_cell.angle_alpha   90.00
_cell.angle_beta   90.00
_cell.angle_gamma   90.00
#
_symmetry.space_group_name_H-M   'P 1'
#
loop_
_entity.id
_entity.type
_entity.pdbx_description
1 polymer ?
#
loop_
_entity_poly.entity_id
_entity_poly.type
_entity_poly.pdbx_seq_one_letter_code
_entity_poly.pdbx_strand_id
1 'polypeptide(L)'
;EELRTRSKLSHDNVLPLRGAGLHEGVPFMVTLFMSGGTVNQYLSKKVMGPVHLLNSILYLIHLGLSALHRQGVFHGDLRGAKIRINESGTAAVSDLLCREVPSVSFKGR
;
A
#
# COMPACT_ATOMS: atom_id res chain seq x y z
N GLU A 1 10.93 -5.72 12.70
CA GLU A 1 9.97 -4.71 13.18
C GLU A 1 8.89 -4.43 12.13
N GLU A 2 9.29 -4.09 10.90
CA GLU A 2 8.40 -3.83 9.73
C GLU A 2 7.30 -4.89 9.48
N LEU A 3 7.63 -6.20 9.54
CA LEU A 3 6.66 -7.27 9.30
C LEU A 3 5.56 -7.34 10.38
N ARG A 4 5.87 -6.99 11.64
CA ARG A 4 4.87 -6.98 12.75
C ARG A 4 3.93 -5.77 12.63
N THR A 5 4.45 -4.64 12.17
CA THR A 5 3.63 -3.45 11.92
C THR A 5 2.65 -3.72 10.77
N ARG A 6 3.13 -4.39 9.71
CA ARG A 6 2.30 -4.78 8.56
C ARG A 6 1.26 -5.87 8.88
N SER A 7 1.55 -6.81 9.79
CA SER A 7 0.59 -7.86 10.15
C SER A 7 -0.62 -7.34 10.96
N LYS A 8 -0.51 -6.17 11.59
CA LYS A 8 -1.58 -5.53 12.36
C LYS A 8 -2.43 -4.56 11.53
N LEU A 9 -1.96 -4.23 10.32
CA LEU A 9 -2.66 -3.34 9.39
C LEU A 9 -3.67 -4.15 8.58
N SER A 10 -4.96 -4.00 8.91
CA SER A 10 -6.07 -4.59 8.16
C SER A 10 -6.96 -3.49 7.59
N HIS A 11 -6.88 -3.29 6.27
CA HIS A 11 -7.72 -2.34 5.54
C HIS A 11 -7.77 -2.75 4.06
N ASP A 12 -8.92 -2.65 3.41
CA ASP A 12 -9.10 -3.13 2.02
C ASP A 12 -8.17 -2.45 1.00
N ASN A 13 -7.80 -1.19 1.27
CA ASN A 13 -6.88 -0.41 0.45
C ASN A 13 -5.42 -0.43 0.94
N VAL A 14 -5.06 -1.34 1.85
CA VAL A 14 -3.67 -1.63 2.24
C VAL A 14 -3.42 -3.10 1.97
N LEU A 15 -2.45 -3.41 1.11
CA LEU A 15 -2.19 -4.78 0.70
C LEU A 15 -1.66 -5.59 1.89
N PRO A 16 -2.40 -6.62 2.35
CA PRO A 16 -2.00 -7.35 3.54
C PRO A 16 -0.79 -8.24 3.24
N LEU A 17 0.15 -8.25 4.17
CA LEU A 17 1.22 -9.24 4.22
C LEU A 17 0.67 -10.50 4.88
N ARG A 18 0.53 -11.58 4.11
CA ARG A 18 0.03 -12.88 4.60
C ARG A 18 1.14 -13.74 5.20
N GLY A 19 2.36 -13.58 4.72
CA GLY A 19 3.51 -14.31 5.23
C GLY A 19 4.80 -13.76 4.66
N ALA A 20 5.91 -14.18 5.25
CA ALA A 20 7.25 -13.92 4.74
C ALA A 20 8.15 -15.10 5.14
N GLY A 21 9.23 -15.32 4.39
CA GLY A 21 10.14 -16.41 4.66
C GLY A 21 11.43 -16.31 3.87
N LEU A 22 12.22 -17.37 3.95
CA LEU A 22 13.45 -17.56 3.18
C LEU A 22 13.29 -18.85 2.38
N HIS A 23 13.58 -18.80 1.09
CA HIS A 23 13.66 -19.97 0.23
C HIS A 23 15.06 -19.98 -0.38
N GLU A 24 15.85 -21.01 -0.07
CA GLU A 24 17.25 -21.14 -0.53
C GLU A 24 18.11 -19.89 -0.23
N GLY A 25 17.86 -19.24 0.92
CA GLY A 25 18.55 -18.02 1.32
C GLY A 25 17.99 -16.73 0.70
N VAL A 26 16.99 -16.82 -0.19
CA VAL A 26 16.33 -15.66 -0.80
C VAL A 26 15.08 -15.26 0.00
N PRO A 27 14.97 -14.02 0.48
CA PRO A 27 13.79 -13.57 1.20
C PRO A 27 12.60 -13.42 0.26
N PHE A 28 11.43 -13.88 0.71
CA PHE A 28 10.18 -13.72 -0.01
C PHE A 28 9.06 -13.21 0.91
N MET A 29 8.08 -12.55 0.31
CA MET A 29 6.85 -12.12 0.95
C MET A 29 5.64 -12.65 0.19
N VAL A 30 4.62 -13.05 0.93
CA VAL A 30 3.35 -13.53 0.40
C VAL A 30 2.28 -12.50 0.70
N THR A 31 1.57 -12.05 -0.32
CA THR A 31 0.46 -11.09 -0.22
C THR A 31 -0.77 -11.61 -0.94
N LEU A 32 -1.87 -10.86 -0.88
CA LEU A 32 -2.97 -11.07 -1.81
C LEU A 32 -2.51 -10.83 -3.26
N PHE A 33 -2.98 -11.68 -4.17
CA PHE A 33 -2.74 -11.52 -5.59
C PHE A 33 -3.67 -10.43 -6.16
N MET A 34 -3.07 -9.46 -6.83
CA MET A 34 -3.77 -8.31 -7.42
C MET A 34 -3.61 -8.39 -8.93
N SER A 35 -4.60 -9.00 -9.60
CA SER A 35 -4.57 -9.42 -11.01
C SER A 35 -4.49 -8.26 -12.01
N GLY A 36 -4.92 -7.06 -11.62
CA GLY A 36 -4.82 -5.84 -12.41
C GLY A 36 -3.40 -5.27 -12.53
N GLY A 37 -2.42 -5.83 -11.80
CA GLY A 37 -1.04 -5.36 -11.83
C GLY A 37 -0.83 -4.09 -11.01
N THR A 38 0.16 -3.29 -11.40
CA THR A 38 0.37 -1.96 -10.80
C THR A 38 -0.58 -0.93 -11.42
N VAL A 39 -0.84 0.17 -10.73
CA VAL A 39 -1.69 1.24 -11.28
C VAL A 39 -1.13 1.78 -12.60
N ASN A 40 0.20 1.83 -12.76
CA ASN A 40 0.84 2.26 -14.00
C ASN A 40 0.48 1.32 -15.17
N GLN A 41 0.58 0.01 -14.95
CA GLN A 41 0.22 -1.02 -15.95
C GLN A 41 -1.28 -1.04 -16.23
N TYR A 42 -2.08 -0.81 -15.19
CA TYR A 42 -3.54 -0.78 -15.30
C TYR A 42 -3.99 0.41 -16.14
N LEU A 43 -3.45 1.61 -15.86
CA LEU A 43 -3.79 2.83 -16.58
C LEU A 43 -3.20 2.86 -18.00
N SER A 44 -2.01 2.28 -18.24
CA SER A 44 -1.44 2.25 -19.60
C SER A 44 -2.29 1.44 -20.59
N LYS A 45 -3.05 0.45 -20.11
CA LYS A 45 -3.99 -0.36 -20.91
C LYS A 45 -5.32 0.36 -21.15
N LYS A 46 -5.58 1.48 -20.47
CA LYS A 46 -6.79 2.28 -20.57
C LYS A 46 -6.41 3.62 -21.16
N VAL A 47 -6.41 3.71 -22.49
CA VAL A 47 -5.91 4.83 -23.36
C VAL A 47 -6.63 6.17 -23.05
N MET A 48 -6.46 6.73 -21.85
CA MET A 48 -7.35 7.71 -21.22
C MET A 48 -8.71 7.14 -20.83
N GLY A 49 -8.73 6.41 -19.70
CA GLY A 49 -10.00 6.12 -19.02
C GLY A 49 -10.72 7.40 -18.57
N PRO A 50 -12.03 7.35 -18.31
CA PRO A 50 -12.79 8.51 -17.84
C PRO A 50 -12.15 9.13 -16.60
N VAL A 51 -12.20 10.46 -16.45
CA VAL A 51 -11.71 11.18 -15.25
C VAL A 51 -12.24 10.55 -13.95
N HIS A 52 -13.48 10.04 -13.99
CA HIS A 52 -14.09 9.31 -12.88
C HIS A 52 -13.27 8.10 -12.40
N LEU A 53 -12.65 7.33 -13.31
CA LEU A 53 -11.80 6.19 -12.94
C LEU A 53 -10.57 6.64 -12.16
N LEU A 54 -9.91 7.72 -12.60
CA LEU A 54 -8.77 8.28 -11.90
C LEU A 54 -9.17 8.75 -10.50
N ASN A 55 -10.30 9.47 -10.39
CA ASN A 55 -10.81 9.94 -9.10
C ASN A 55 -11.13 8.78 -8.15
N SER A 56 -11.75 7.71 -8.65
CA SER A 56 -12.02 6.51 -7.85
C SER A 56 -10.72 5.87 -7.35
N ILE A 57 -9.71 5.70 -8.20
CA ILE A 57 -8.42 5.13 -7.80
C ILE A 57 -7.73 6.01 -6.75
N LEU A 58 -7.71 7.33 -6.95
CA LEU A 58 -7.11 8.28 -6.01
C LEU A 58 -7.81 8.23 -4.64
N TYR A 59 -9.14 8.12 -4.64
CA TYR A 59 -9.92 7.99 -3.41
C TYR A 59 -9.55 6.71 -2.64
N LEU A 60 -9.44 5.57 -3.34
CA LEU A 60 -9.03 4.30 -2.73
C LEU A 60 -7.60 4.36 -2.16
N ILE A 61 -6.66 4.98 -2.89
CA ILE A 61 -5.31 5.22 -2.38
C ILE A 61 -5.34 6.07 -1.11
N HIS A 62 -6.14 7.14 -1.10
CA HIS A 62 -6.32 8.01 0.06
C HIS A 62 -6.85 7.24 1.29
N LEU A 63 -7.82 6.33 1.11
CA LEU A 63 -8.33 5.50 2.20
C LEU A 63 -7.23 4.63 2.80
N GLY A 64 -6.41 4.00 1.95
CA GLY A 64 -5.27 3.18 2.39
C GLY A 64 -4.23 3.98 3.17
N LEU A 65 -3.85 5.15 2.66
CA LEU A 65 -2.90 6.05 3.34
C LEU A 65 -3.46 6.57 4.67
N SER A 66 -4.73 6.95 4.69
CA SER A 66 -5.41 7.39 5.92
C SER A 66 -5.43 6.30 6.98
N ALA A 67 -5.63 5.04 6.58
CA ALA A 67 -5.56 3.90 7.49
C ALA A 67 -4.16 3.73 8.09
N LEU A 68 -3.11 3.88 7.27
CA LEU A 68 -1.72 3.84 7.73
C LEU A 68 -1.41 4.97 8.70
N HIS A 69 -1.75 6.20 8.34
CA HIS A 69 -1.47 7.39 9.14
C HIS A 69 -2.19 7.35 10.50
N ARG A 70 -3.43 6.82 10.58
CA ARG A 70 -4.14 6.61 11.85
C ARG A 70 -3.41 5.66 12.80
N GLN A 71 -2.55 4.78 12.29
CA GLN A 71 -1.71 3.89 13.09
C GLN A 71 -0.30 4.46 13.31
N GLY A 72 -0.06 5.72 12.96
CA GLY A 72 1.26 6.36 13.07
C GLY A 72 2.28 5.86 12.06
N VAL A 73 1.82 5.17 11.00
CA VAL A 73 2.70 4.58 9.97
C VAL A 73 2.70 5.46 8.73
N PHE A 74 3.90 5.86 8.29
CA PHE A 74 4.09 6.50 6.99
C PHE A 74 4.58 5.48 5.96
N HIS A 75 4.07 5.57 4.72
CA HIS A 75 4.49 4.69 3.63
C HIS A 75 5.96 4.92 3.23
N GLY A 76 6.41 6.18 3.19
CA GLY A 76 7.78 6.57 2.87
C GLY A 76 8.23 6.44 1.40
N ASP A 77 7.46 5.77 0.53
CA ASP A 77 7.79 5.57 -0.89
C ASP A 77 6.54 5.42 -1.77
N LEU A 78 5.64 6.40 -1.69
CA LEU A 78 4.39 6.37 -2.45
C LEU A 78 4.64 6.71 -3.92
N ARG A 79 4.55 5.70 -4.80
CA ARG A 79 4.65 5.85 -6.26
C ARG A 79 3.70 4.86 -6.94
N GLY A 80 3.35 5.10 -8.21
CA GLY A 80 2.40 4.24 -8.95
C GLY A 80 2.82 2.76 -9.03
N ALA A 81 4.13 2.47 -9.03
CA ALA A 81 4.62 1.09 -8.96
C ALA A 81 4.26 0.35 -7.65
N LYS A 82 3.89 1.09 -6.59
CA LYS A 82 3.56 0.61 -5.25
C LYS A 82 2.05 0.56 -5.00
N ILE A 83 1.23 0.88 -6.01
CA ILE A 83 -0.22 0.74 -5.97
C ILE A 83 -0.62 -0.47 -6.80
N ARG A 84 -1.38 -1.39 -6.20
CA ARG A 84 -1.84 -2.63 -6.82
C ARG A 84 -3.33 -2.57 -7.10
N ILE A 85 -3.76 -3.11 -8.24
CA ILE A 85 -5.17 -3.12 -8.66
C ILE A 85 -5.65 -4.58 -8.76
N ASN A 86 -6.83 -4.89 -8.23
CA ASN A 86 -7.46 -6.20 -8.40
C ASN A 86 -8.37 -6.21 -9.65
N GLU A 87 -9.04 -7.34 -9.90
CA GLU A 87 -9.95 -7.49 -11.04
C GLU A 87 -11.18 -6.55 -10.99
N SER A 88 -11.63 -6.17 -9.80
CA SER A 88 -12.74 -5.23 -9.62
C SER A 88 -12.33 -3.76 -9.78
N GLY A 89 -11.06 -3.48 -10.09
CA GLY A 89 -10.53 -2.12 -10.19
C GLY A 89 -10.25 -1.46 -8.83
N THR A 90 -10.29 -2.22 -7.74
CA THR A 90 -9.98 -1.74 -6.39
C THR A 90 -8.48 -1.58 -6.23
N ALA A 91 -8.05 -0.39 -5.79
CA ALA A 91 -6.67 -0.07 -5.53
C ALA A 91 -6.26 -0.36 -4.08
N ALA A 92 -5.07 -0.94 -3.89
CA ALA A 92 -4.46 -1.12 -2.58
C ALA A 92 -3.00 -0.66 -2.59
N VAL A 93 -2.59 -0.01 -1.51
CA VAL A 93 -1.24 0.47 -1.25
C VAL A 93 -0.36 -0.71 -0.82
N SER A 94 0.84 -0.86 -1.39
CA SER A 94 1.72 -2.02 -1.17
C SER A 94 3.16 -1.61 -0.81
N ASP A 95 3.98 -2.58 -0.40
CA ASP A 95 5.42 -2.40 -0.15
C ASP A 95 5.76 -1.23 0.76
N LEU A 96 5.13 -1.23 1.93
CA LEU A 96 5.30 -0.20 2.95
C LEU A 96 6.72 -0.25 3.51
N LEU A 97 7.52 0.78 3.21
CA LEU A 97 8.74 1.07 3.96
C LEU A 97 8.31 1.73 5.28
N CYS A 98 7.77 0.94 6.22
CA CYS A 98 7.30 1.48 7.49
C CYS A 98 8.47 2.20 8.17
N ARG A 99 8.36 3.52 8.27
CA ARG A 99 9.18 4.31 9.18
C ARG A 99 8.32 4.64 10.39
N GLU A 100 8.74 4.15 11.55
CA GLU A 100 8.18 4.62 12.81
C GLU A 100 8.61 6.07 13.03
N VAL A 101 7.68 6.89 13.47
CA VAL A 101 7.98 8.27 13.88
C VAL A 101 8.60 8.18 15.26
N PRO A 102 9.82 8.72 15.49
CA PRO A 102 10.30 8.91 16.84
C PRO A 102 9.27 9.76 17.58
N SER A 103 8.80 9.32 18.74
CA SER A 103 7.91 10.11 19.59
C SER A 103 8.63 11.40 19.99
N VAL A 104 8.38 12.50 19.27
CA VAL A 104 8.90 13.80 19.64
C VAL A 104 8.05 14.29 20.80
N SER A 105 8.55 14.16 22.02
CA SER A 105 7.97 14.86 23.17
C SER A 105 8.15 16.36 22.94
N PHE A 106 7.07 17.05 22.57
CA PHE A 106 7.05 18.51 22.64
C PHE A 106 7.11 18.89 24.13
N LYS A 107 8.31 19.15 24.64
CA LYS A 107 8.47 19.98 25.84
C LYS A 107 8.20 21.42 25.40
N GLY A 108 6.94 21.84 25.54
CA GLY A 108 6.58 23.25 25.48
C GLY A 108 7.45 24.03 26.48
N ARG A 109 8.02 25.14 26.02
CA ARG A 109 8.55 26.18 26.88
C ARG A 109 7.41 27.06 27.37
#